data_AF-A0A3A6THZ9-F1
#
_entry.id   AF-A0A3A6THZ9-F1
#
_cell.length_a   1.000
_cell.length_b   1.000
_cell.length_c   1.000
_cell.angle_alpha   90.00
_cell.angle_beta   90.00
_cell.angle_gamma   90.00
#
_symmetry.space_group_name_H-M   'P 1'
#
loop_
_entity.id
_entity.type
_entity.pdbx_description
1 polymer ?
#
loop_
_entity_poly.entity_id
_entity_poly.type
_entity_poly.pdbx_seq_one_letter_code
_entity_poly.pdbx_strand_id
1 'polypeptide(L)'
;MKTSTLVLLSLVVIGLSACSKFGKESEQKVDQGHTVSWFLKHNEVLDQTLKLCSDDPAKYNKEPDCINALHAANQRSAGELHPIDWGKG
;
A
#
# COMPACT_ATOMS: atom_id res chain seq x y z
N MET A 1 -53.71 3.23 52.00
CA MET A 1 -52.46 2.58 52.50
C MET A 1 -51.30 3.17 51.71
N LYS A 2 -50.22 3.54 52.40
CA LYS A 2 -49.05 4.32 51.96
C LYS A 2 -47.83 3.46 52.30
N THR A 3 -46.95 3.17 51.34
CA THR A 3 -45.51 2.79 51.47
C THR A 3 -45.00 2.59 50.03
N SER A 4 -44.28 3.49 49.37
CA SER A 4 -43.00 4.14 49.67
C SER A 4 -41.83 3.18 49.90
N THR A 5 -40.75 3.45 49.15
CA THR A 5 -39.38 2.91 49.17
C THR A 5 -39.11 1.51 48.63
N LEU A 6 -38.44 1.44 47.47
CA LEU A 6 -37.24 0.62 47.30
C LEU A 6 -36.34 1.23 46.21
N VAL A 7 -35.31 1.94 46.68
CA VAL A 7 -34.16 2.39 45.91
C VAL A 7 -33.24 1.19 45.71
N LEU A 8 -32.91 0.85 44.47
CA LEU A 8 -31.71 0.06 44.16
C LEU A 8 -30.93 0.77 43.05
N LEU A 9 -29.82 1.37 43.46
CA LEU A 9 -28.73 1.81 42.61
C LEU A 9 -28.22 0.64 41.76
N SER A 10 -28.11 0.83 40.45
CA SER A 10 -27.02 0.24 39.68
C SER A 10 -26.56 1.25 38.64
N LEU A 11 -25.52 2.00 39.03
CA LEU A 11 -24.64 2.73 38.11
C LEU A 11 -23.92 1.71 37.24
N VAL A 12 -24.22 1.69 35.95
CA VAL A 12 -23.32 1.11 34.95
C VAL A 12 -23.10 2.19 33.88
N VAL A 13 -22.04 2.97 34.10
CA VAL A 13 -21.46 3.85 33.08
C VAL A 13 -20.47 2.99 32.30
N ILE A 14 -20.82 2.58 31.08
CA ILE A 14 -19.82 2.05 30.14
C ILE A 14 -19.51 3.16 29.16
N GLY A 15 -18.29 3.67 29.27
CA GLY A 15 -17.72 4.72 28.45
C GLY A 15 -17.41 4.27 27.01
N LEU A 16 -17.47 5.27 26.14
CA LEU A 16 -16.76 5.52 24.88
C LEU A 16 -16.03 4.34 24.20
N SER A 17 -16.50 3.98 23.00
CA SER A 17 -15.68 3.99 21.77
C SER A 17 -16.51 3.57 20.55
N ALA A 18 -17.22 4.52 19.94
CA ALA A 18 -17.79 4.36 18.60
C ALA A 18 -17.13 5.38 17.64
N CYS A 19 -15.80 5.28 17.51
CA CYS A 19 -15.06 5.86 16.40
C CYS A 19 -14.77 4.75 15.38
N SER A 20 -15.82 4.16 14.82
CA SER A 20 -15.68 3.42 13.58
C SER A 20 -16.20 4.35 12.50
N LYS A 21 -15.28 5.15 11.92
CA LYS A 21 -15.48 5.64 10.57
C LYS A 21 -15.65 4.40 9.70
N PHE A 22 -16.89 4.00 9.48
CA PHE A 22 -17.26 3.10 8.42
C PHE A 22 -17.21 3.93 7.13
N GLY A 23 -16.00 4.35 6.76
CA GLY A 23 -15.69 4.60 5.38
C GLY A 23 -15.91 3.26 4.71
N LYS A 24 -17.04 3.12 4.02
CA LYS A 24 -17.14 2.10 2.98
C LYS A 24 -16.07 2.47 1.97
N GLU A 25 -14.89 1.89 2.17
CA GLU A 25 -13.90 1.74 1.13
C GLU A 25 -14.63 1.00 0.02
N SER A 26 -15.08 1.75 -0.98
CA SER A 26 -15.40 1.15 -2.26
C SER A 26 -14.18 0.32 -2.63
N GLU A 27 -14.36 -0.99 -2.75
CA GLU A 27 -13.46 -1.87 -3.47
C GLU A 27 -13.42 -1.40 -4.94
N GLN A 28 -12.78 -0.26 -5.15
CA GLN A 28 -12.19 0.08 -6.42
C GLN A 28 -11.08 -0.95 -6.56
N LYS A 29 -11.24 -1.90 -7.48
CA LYS A 29 -10.14 -2.75 -7.91
C LYS A 29 -9.02 -1.81 -8.36
N VAL A 30 -8.11 -1.48 -7.45
CA VAL A 30 -6.88 -0.81 -7.77
C VAL A 30 -6.14 -1.84 -8.60
N ASP A 31 -6.06 -1.60 -9.89
CA ASP A 31 -5.14 -2.35 -10.74
C ASP A 31 -3.75 -2.14 -10.15
N GLN A 32 -3.20 -3.17 -9.51
CA GLN A 32 -2.03 -3.01 -8.65
C GLN A 32 -0.73 -2.88 -9.46
N GLY A 33 -0.82 -2.96 -10.79
CA GLY A 33 0.33 -3.06 -11.67
C GLY A 33 1.21 -4.28 -11.38
N HIS A 34 2.23 -4.44 -12.19
CA HIS A 34 3.29 -5.42 -12.03
C HIS A 34 4.33 -4.92 -11.03
N THR A 35 4.91 -5.84 -10.26
CA THR A 35 5.95 -5.51 -9.28
C THR A 35 7.30 -5.24 -9.96
N VAL A 36 8.21 -4.56 -9.25
CA VAL A 36 9.60 -4.37 -9.70
C VAL A 36 10.29 -5.71 -10.01
N SER A 37 10.12 -6.71 -9.14
CA SER A 37 10.71 -8.04 -9.31
C SER A 37 10.12 -8.82 -10.48
N TRP A 38 8.88 -8.52 -10.88
CA TRP A 38 8.29 -9.05 -12.10
C TRP A 38 8.97 -8.42 -13.32
N PHE A 39 9.05 -7.08 -13.38
CA PHE A 39 9.70 -6.39 -14.50
C PHE A 39 11.16 -6.83 -14.72
N LEU A 40 11.92 -7.06 -13.65
CA LEU A 40 13.30 -7.57 -13.75
C LEU A 40 13.41 -8.95 -14.41
N LYS A 41 12.33 -9.74 -14.41
CA LYS A 41 12.24 -11.04 -15.10
C LYS A 41 11.64 -10.94 -16.50
N HIS A 42 11.08 -9.78 -16.86
CA HIS A 42 10.32 -9.54 -18.09
C HIS A 42 10.88 -8.31 -18.83
N ASN A 43 12.14 -8.39 -19.29
CA ASN A 43 12.86 -7.27 -19.90
C ASN A 43 12.15 -6.63 -21.09
N GLU A 44 11.52 -7.43 -21.96
CA GLU A 44 10.79 -6.89 -23.12
C GLU A 44 9.62 -6.02 -22.68
N VAL A 45 8.83 -6.49 -21.70
CA VAL A 45 7.69 -5.75 -21.17
C VAL A 45 8.17 -4.51 -20.42
N LEU A 46 9.28 -4.61 -19.67
CA LEU A 46 9.92 -3.47 -19.02
C LEU A 46 10.25 -2.36 -20.03
N ASP A 47 10.91 -2.71 -21.14
CA ASP A 47 11.32 -1.72 -22.14
C ASP A 47 10.12 -1.09 -22.85
N GLN A 48 9.07 -1.88 -23.13
CA GLN A 48 7.81 -1.39 -23.68
C GLN A 48 7.08 -0.44 -22.72
N THR A 49 6.99 -0.81 -21.43
CA THR A 49 6.37 0.03 -20.40
C THR A 49 7.15 1.33 -20.25
N LEU A 50 8.48 1.30 -20.15
CA LEU A 50 9.31 2.51 -20.08
C LEU A 50 9.08 3.44 -21.27
N LYS A 51 8.97 2.87 -22.49
CA LYS A 51 8.65 3.64 -23.68
C LYS A 51 7.27 4.32 -23.55
N LEU A 52 6.24 3.58 -23.16
CA LEU A 52 4.90 4.12 -22.92
C LEU A 52 4.93 5.27 -21.90
N CYS A 53 5.64 5.09 -20.78
CA CYS A 53 5.78 6.10 -19.74
C CYS A 53 6.48 7.37 -20.24
N SER A 54 7.47 7.21 -21.12
CA SER A 54 8.24 8.33 -21.69
C SER A 54 7.51 9.08 -22.80
N ASP A 55 6.63 8.40 -23.54
CA ASP A 55 5.89 8.98 -24.65
C ASP A 55 4.79 9.96 -24.17
N ASP A 56 4.21 9.74 -22.97
CA ASP A 56 3.26 10.67 -22.33
C ASP A 56 3.42 10.69 -20.79
N PRO A 57 4.46 11.37 -20.27
CA PRO A 57 4.74 11.38 -18.84
C PRO A 57 3.68 12.13 -18.04
N ALA A 58 2.94 13.07 -18.64
CA ALA A 58 1.87 13.79 -17.95
C ALA A 58 0.71 12.85 -17.61
N LYS A 59 0.44 11.89 -18.50
CA LYS A 59 -0.61 10.88 -18.30
C LYS A 59 -0.17 9.74 -17.40
N TYR A 60 1.04 9.22 -17.58
CA TYR A 60 1.43 7.93 -17.02
C TYR A 60 2.31 8.00 -15.74
N ASN A 61 2.76 9.19 -15.31
CA ASN A 61 3.69 9.32 -14.18
C ASN A 61 3.19 8.77 -12.82
N LYS A 62 1.88 8.59 -12.66
CA LYS A 62 1.24 8.07 -11.44
C LYS A 62 0.79 6.62 -11.58
N GLU A 63 0.93 6.03 -12.77
CA GLU A 63 0.54 4.64 -12.98
C GLU A 63 1.53 3.72 -12.26
N PRO A 64 1.03 2.72 -11.48
CA PRO A 64 1.88 1.80 -10.74
C PRO A 64 2.92 1.09 -11.62
N ASP A 65 2.53 0.71 -12.84
CA ASP A 65 3.42 0.08 -13.81
C ASP A 65 4.58 0.99 -14.22
N CYS A 66 4.34 2.28 -14.42
CA CYS A 66 5.40 3.22 -14.78
C CYS A 66 6.39 3.46 -13.65
N ILE A 67 5.88 3.57 -12.42
CA ILE A 67 6.72 3.72 -11.23
C ILE A 67 7.59 2.46 -11.05
N ASN A 68 6.97 1.27 -11.11
CA ASN A 68 7.67 0.00 -10.90
C ASN A 68 8.65 -0.32 -12.04
N ALA A 69 8.30 -0.03 -13.29
CA ALA A 69 9.20 -0.16 -14.43
C ALA A 69 10.44 0.74 -14.28
N LEU A 70 10.26 2.01 -13.88
CA LEU A 70 11.39 2.92 -13.65
C LEU A 70 12.32 2.41 -12.54
N HIS A 71 11.76 1.91 -11.44
CA HIS A 71 12.55 1.29 -10.38
C HIS A 71 13.31 0.05 -10.86
N ALA A 72 12.69 -0.81 -11.68
CA ALA A 72 13.36 -1.97 -12.27
C ALA A 72 14.50 -1.55 -13.20
N ALA A 73 14.31 -0.52 -14.03
CA ALA A 73 15.34 0.02 -14.91
C ALA A 73 16.56 0.54 -14.13
N ASN A 74 16.31 1.25 -13.02
CA ASN A 74 17.36 1.75 -12.14
C ASN A 74 18.14 0.59 -11.50
N GLN A 75 17.47 -0.46 -11.03
CA GLN A 75 18.14 -1.64 -10.49
C GLN A 75 18.94 -2.40 -11.55
N ARG A 76 18.36 -2.61 -12.75
CA ARG A 76 19.03 -3.25 -13.88
C ARG A 76 20.32 -2.50 -14.28
N SER A 77 20.30 -1.17 -14.19
CA SER A 77 21.46 -0.33 -14.50
C SER A 77 22.50 -0.32 -13.39
N ALA A 78 22.09 -0.44 -12.14
CA ALA A 78 23.00 -0.52 -10.98
C ALA A 78 23.71 -1.88 -10.86
N GLY A 79 23.16 -2.93 -11.49
CA GLY A 79 23.66 -4.30 -11.38
C GLY A 79 23.13 -5.03 -10.13
N GLU A 80 23.55 -6.29 -9.94
CA GLU A 80 23.18 -7.06 -8.76
C GLU A 80 23.86 -6.50 -7.50
N LEU A 81 23.12 -6.38 -6.40
CA LEU A 81 23.71 -6.03 -5.11
C LEU A 81 24.51 -7.22 -4.59
N HIS A 82 25.83 -7.10 -4.58
CA HIS A 82 26.70 -8.11 -3.98
C HIS A 82 26.74 -7.90 -2.46
N PRO A 83 26.51 -8.94 -1.64
CA PRO A 83 26.68 -8.84 -0.19
C PRO A 83 28.12 -8.42 0.14
N ILE A 84 28.27 -7.37 0.95
CA ILE A 84 29.58 -7.00 1.51
C ILE A 84 29.84 -7.93 2.69
N ASP A 85 30.87 -8.78 2.58
CA ASP A 85 31.40 -9.54 3.71
C ASP A 85 32.21 -8.59 4.60
N TRP A 86 31.61 -8.15 5.70
CA TRP A 86 32.25 -7.33 6.72
C TRP A 86 33.14 -8.19 7.63
N GLY A 87 34.05 -8.95 7.02
CA GLY A 87 34.87 -9.98 7.66
C GLY A 87 35.17 -9.69 9.12
N LYS A 88 34.75 -10.60 10.01
CA LYS A 88 35.05 -10.51 11.44
C LYS A 88 36.56 -10.50 11.62
N GLY A 89 37.11 -9.35 12.02
CA GLY A 89 38.46 -9.24 12.59
C GLY A 89 38.56 -9.87 13.96
#